data_AF-A0ABD4TQ60-F1
#
_entry.id   AF-A0ABD4TQ60-F1
#
_cell.length_a   1.000
_cell.length_b   1.000
_cell.length_c   1.000
_cell.angle_alpha   90.00
_cell.angle_beta   90.00
_cell.angle_gamma   90.00
#
_symmetry.space_group_name_H-M   'P 1'
#
loop_
_entity.id
_entity.type
_entity.pdbx_description
1 polymer ?
#
loop_
_entity_poly.entity_id
_entity_poly.type
_entity_poly.pdbx_seq_one_letter_code
_entity_poly.pdbx_strand_id
1 'polypeptide(L)'
;MSKDPSLRPAKLDPVIHPINRLKICATLFHSGATGGRQMKYAVLAELTELPADTLSKQLKHLEDSGYISRTREYGSTRAKDAVWVALTQTGTEAYAQHVAALKAMTEGS
;
A
#
# COMPACT_ATOMS: atom_id res chain seq x y z
N MET A 1 33.57 13.98 19.50
CA MET A 1 32.20 13.46 19.71
C MET A 1 31.46 13.60 18.39
N SER A 2 31.65 12.63 17.49
CA SER A 2 31.05 12.64 16.16
C SER A 2 29.62 12.14 16.29
N LYS A 3 28.66 13.03 16.04
CA LYS A 3 27.24 12.67 15.96
C LYS A 3 27.04 11.90 14.65
N ASP A 4 26.87 10.59 14.75
CA ASP A 4 26.55 9.74 13.62
C ASP A 4 25.28 10.28 12.91
N PRO A 5 25.33 10.65 11.62
CA PRO A 5 24.17 11.20 10.90
C PRO A 5 23.11 10.14 10.56
N SER A 6 23.29 8.87 10.95
CA SER A 6 22.50 7.73 10.48
C SER A 6 21.19 7.47 11.25
N LEU A 7 20.92 8.17 12.35
CA LEU A 7 19.67 8.03 13.11
C LEU A 7 18.74 9.23 12.83
N ARG A 8 18.34 9.42 11.57
CA ARG A 8 17.05 10.07 11.34
C ARG A 8 15.98 9.04 11.71
N PRO A 9 15.09 9.32 12.70
CA PRO A 9 14.02 8.38 12.99
C PRO A 9 13.27 8.12 11.69
N ALA A 10 13.11 6.85 11.33
CA ALA A 10 12.30 6.47 10.19
C ALA A 10 10.94 7.17 10.36
N LYS A 11 10.62 8.06 9.43
CA LYS A 11 9.48 8.97 9.58
C LYS A 11 8.22 8.21 9.23
N LEU A 12 7.19 8.30 10.08
CA LEU A 12 5.87 7.80 9.71
C LEU A 12 5.38 8.54 8.48
N ASP A 13 5.27 7.80 7.38
CA ASP A 13 4.65 8.27 6.15
C ASP A 13 3.16 8.62 6.41
N PRO A 14 2.73 9.89 6.26
CA PRO A 14 1.36 10.31 6.54
C PRO A 14 0.34 9.81 5.50
N VAL A 15 0.80 9.43 4.30
CA VAL A 15 -0.03 8.79 3.31
C VAL A 15 -0.29 7.35 3.74
N ILE A 16 0.70 6.60 4.25
CA ILE A 16 0.48 5.20 4.68
C ILE A 16 -0.14 5.11 6.08
N HIS A 17 0.16 6.06 6.98
CA HIS A 17 -0.18 6.00 8.40
C HIS A 17 -1.66 5.68 8.72
N PRO A 18 -2.66 6.23 8.01
CA PRO A 18 -4.05 5.87 8.29
C PRO A 18 -4.33 4.39 8.07
N ILE A 19 -4.97 3.76 9.07
CA ILE A 19 -5.06 2.31 9.20
C ILE A 19 -5.56 1.59 7.95
N ASN A 20 -6.52 2.15 7.22
CA ASN A 20 -7.05 1.52 6.01
C ASN A 20 -6.00 1.48 4.88
N ARG A 21 -5.18 2.52 4.74
CA ARG A 21 -4.11 2.55 3.73
C ARG A 21 -2.94 1.67 4.15
N LEU A 22 -2.60 1.65 5.44
CA LEU A 22 -1.65 0.69 5.98
C LEU A 22 -2.08 -0.76 5.71
N LYS A 23 -3.35 -1.10 5.97
CA LYS A 23 -3.93 -2.43 5.66
C LYS A 23 -3.80 -2.77 4.17
N ILE A 24 -4.20 -1.87 3.27
CA ILE A 24 -4.10 -2.06 1.82
C ILE A 24 -2.64 -2.32 1.40
N CYS A 25 -1.71 -1.46 1.82
CA CYS A 25 -0.29 -1.62 1.50
C CYS A 25 0.27 -2.94 2.05
N ALA A 26 -0.10 -3.32 3.28
CA ALA A 26 0.30 -4.58 3.88
C ALA A 26 -0.21 -5.80 3.09
N THR A 27 -1.48 -5.81 2.69
CA THR A 27 -2.06 -6.90 1.90
C THR A 27 -1.39 -7.04 0.55
N LEU A 28 -1.17 -5.92 -0.17
CA LEU A 28 -0.49 -5.93 -1.46
C LEU A 28 0.97 -6.38 -1.36
N PHE A 29 1.69 -5.92 -0.33
CA PHE A 29 3.08 -6.29 -0.11
C PHE A 29 3.23 -7.80 0.19
N HIS A 30 2.47 -8.34 1.14
CA HIS A 30 2.59 -9.74 1.55
C HIS A 30 2.04 -10.73 0.52
N SER A 31 1.07 -10.32 -0.31
CA SER A 31 0.61 -11.13 -1.44
C SER A 31 1.58 -11.15 -2.62
N GLY A 32 2.63 -10.32 -2.58
CA GLY A 32 3.58 -10.15 -3.67
C GLY A 32 2.99 -9.40 -4.87
N ALA A 33 1.92 -8.61 -4.68
CA ALA A 33 1.39 -7.69 -5.68
C ALA A 33 2.28 -6.44 -5.80
N THR A 34 3.54 -6.69 -6.14
CA THR A 34 4.64 -5.74 -6.29
C THR A 34 5.42 -6.11 -7.57
N GLY A 35 6.27 -5.22 -8.07
CA GLY A 35 7.26 -5.57 -9.12
C GLY A 35 6.66 -6.17 -10.40
N GLY A 36 5.47 -5.70 -10.83
CA GLY A 36 4.77 -6.16 -12.03
C GLY A 36 3.74 -7.27 -11.81
N ARG A 37 3.62 -7.81 -10.59
CA ARG A 37 2.51 -8.70 -10.21
C ARG A 37 1.35 -7.87 -9.63
N GLN A 38 0.12 -8.25 -9.97
CA GLN A 38 -1.08 -7.51 -9.58
C GLN A 38 -2.10 -8.41 -8.86
N MET A 39 -2.91 -7.80 -8.02
CA MET A 39 -4.04 -8.42 -7.32
C MET A 39 -5.35 -7.85 -7.84
N LYS A 40 -6.38 -8.69 -8.01
CA LYS A 40 -7.73 -8.22 -8.34
C LYS A 40 -8.31 -7.40 -7.19
N TYR A 41 -8.97 -6.30 -7.51
CA TYR A 41 -9.68 -5.46 -6.55
C TYR A 41 -10.64 -6.27 -5.65
N ALA A 42 -11.36 -7.23 -6.21
CA ALA A 42 -12.28 -8.07 -5.45
C ALA A 42 -11.56 -8.89 -4.36
N VAL A 43 -10.39 -9.45 -4.69
CA VAL A 43 -9.54 -10.18 -3.73
C VAL A 43 -8.98 -9.22 -2.68
N LEU A 44 -8.55 -8.03 -3.09
CA LEU A 44 -8.09 -7.02 -2.15
C LEU A 44 -9.20 -6.58 -1.18
N ALA A 45 -10.43 -6.43 -1.66
CA ALA A 45 -11.59 -6.08 -0.84
C ALA A 45 -11.90 -7.17 0.19
N GLU A 46 -11.86 -8.43 -0.23
CA GLU A 46 -12.04 -9.59 0.66
C GLU A 46 -10.96 -9.63 1.75
N LEU A 47 -9.68 -9.54 1.37
CA LEU A 47 -8.57 -9.63 2.30
C LEU A 47 -8.42 -8.43 3.25
N THR A 48 -8.92 -7.26 2.86
CA THR A 48 -8.87 -6.06 3.71
C THR A 48 -10.16 -5.85 4.51
N GLU A 49 -11.23 -6.58 4.17
CA GLU A 49 -12.59 -6.45 4.73
C GLU A 49 -13.12 -5.01 4.67
N LEU A 50 -12.67 -4.24 3.67
CA LEU A 50 -13.06 -2.84 3.50
C LEU A 50 -14.31 -2.73 2.62
N PRO A 51 -15.30 -1.90 3.02
CA PRO A 51 -16.41 -1.55 2.14
C PRO A 51 -15.92 -0.98 0.81
N ALA A 52 -16.63 -1.28 -0.28
CA ALA A 52 -16.17 -0.93 -1.62
C ALA A 52 -15.97 0.58 -1.83
N ASP A 53 -16.82 1.41 -1.22
CA ASP A 53 -16.68 2.86 -1.29
C ASP A 53 -15.41 3.34 -0.55
N THR A 54 -15.14 2.76 0.61
CA THR A 54 -13.97 3.07 1.45
C THR A 54 -12.69 2.62 0.75
N LEU A 55 -12.64 1.39 0.26
CA LEU A 55 -11.49 0.86 -0.47
C LEU A 55 -11.20 1.71 -1.72
N SER A 56 -12.22 2.03 -2.52
CA SER A 56 -12.05 2.86 -3.72
C SER A 56 -11.49 4.25 -3.40
N LYS A 57 -12.00 4.90 -2.34
CA LYS A 57 -11.48 6.19 -1.87
C LYS A 57 -10.02 6.08 -1.43
N GLN A 58 -9.66 5.06 -0.64
CA GLN A 58 -8.28 4.89 -0.16
C GLN A 58 -7.31 4.55 -1.30
N LEU A 59 -7.71 3.71 -2.26
CA LEU A 59 -6.91 3.42 -3.44
C LEU A 59 -6.68 4.68 -4.28
N LYS A 60 -7.69 5.54 -4.44
CA LYS A 60 -7.55 6.84 -5.13
C LYS A 60 -6.44 7.67 -4.47
N HIS A 61 -6.47 7.82 -3.14
CA HIS A 61 -5.42 8.56 -2.41
C HIS A 61 -4.02 7.96 -2.58
N LEU A 62 -3.90 6.63 -2.52
CA LEU A 62 -2.61 5.95 -2.68
C LEU A 62 -2.08 6.07 -4.12
N GLU A 63 -2.95 6.01 -5.12
CA GLU A 63 -2.59 6.20 -6.54
C GLU A 63 -2.19 7.65 -6.83
N ASP A 64 -2.93 8.62 -6.31
CA ASP A 64 -2.59 10.05 -6.45
C ASP A 64 -1.24 10.38 -5.80
N SER A 65 -0.82 9.58 -4.81
CA SER A 65 0.50 9.67 -4.17
C SER A 65 1.58 8.83 -4.86
N GLY A 66 1.24 8.10 -5.93
CA GLY A 66 2.15 7.25 -6.69
C GLY A 66 2.54 5.93 -6.00
N TYR A 67 1.85 5.52 -4.94
CA TYR A 67 2.21 4.33 -4.16
C TYR A 67 1.59 3.05 -4.69
N ILE A 68 0.49 3.17 -5.44
CA ILE A 68 -0.10 2.05 -6.14
C ILE A 68 -0.33 2.38 -7.61
N SER A 69 -0.49 1.33 -8.41
CA SER A 69 -1.04 1.40 -9.75
C SER A 69 -2.39 0.70 -9.80
N ARG A 70 -3.32 1.22 -10.61
CA ARG A 70 -4.53 0.49 -11.00
C ARG A 70 -4.60 0.32 -12.51
N THR A 71 -4.86 -0.91 -12.94
CA THR A 71 -5.10 -1.24 -14.34
C THR A 71 -6.53 -1.76 -14.47
N ARG A 72 -7.28 -1.24 -15.43
CA ARG A 72 -8.59 -1.79 -15.78
C ARG A 72 -8.45 -2.67 -17.01
N GLU A 73 -8.90 -3.90 -16.89
CA GLU A 73 -9.05 -4.84 -18.00
C GLU A 73 -10.53 -4.89 -18.37
N TYR A 74 -10.84 -4.60 -19.64
CA TYR A 74 -12.21 -4.59 -20.13
C TYR A 74 -12.55 -5.97 -20.71
N GLY A 75 -13.60 -6.57 -20.16
CA GLY A 75 -14.10 -7.86 -20.64
C GLY A 75 -15.11 -7.69 -21.78
N SER A 76 -15.59 -8.81 -22.32
CA SER A 76 -16.68 -8.80 -23.32
C SER A 76 -18.00 -8.23 -22.77
N THR A 77 -18.14 -8.14 -21.45
CA THR A 77 -19.26 -7.51 -20.76
C THR A 77 -18.75 -6.75 -19.54
N ARG A 78 -19.52 -5.77 -19.04
CA ARG A 78 -19.15 -4.99 -17.84
C ARG A 78 -18.96 -5.86 -16.58
N ALA A 79 -19.68 -6.98 -16.50
CA ALA A 79 -19.51 -7.95 -15.41
C ALA A 79 -18.18 -8.72 -15.48
N LYS A 80 -17.52 -8.72 -16.65
CA LYS A 80 -16.21 -9.31 -16.87
C LYS A 80 -15.07 -8.30 -16.76
N ASP A 81 -15.36 -7.02 -16.51
CA ASP A 81 -14.32 -6.02 -16.25
C ASP A 81 -13.58 -6.37 -14.96
N ALA A 82 -12.26 -6.28 -14.99
CA ALA A 82 -11.42 -6.47 -13.81
C ALA A 82 -10.64 -5.18 -13.52
N VAL A 83 -10.47 -4.89 -12.23
CA VAL A 83 -9.54 -3.87 -11.75
C VAL A 83 -8.41 -4.60 -11.05
N TRP A 84 -7.20 -4.34 -11.51
CA TRP A 84 -5.96 -4.89 -11.00
C TRP A 84 -5.23 -3.80 -10.22
N VAL A 85 -4.69 -4.16 -9.07
CA VAL A 85 -4.02 -3.24 -8.13
C VAL A 85 -2.66 -3.83 -7.77
N ALA A 86 -1.63 -3.00 -7.75
CA ALA A 86 -0.30 -3.37 -7.28
C ALA A 86 0.38 -2.18 -6.60
N LEU A 87 1.28 -2.46 -5.64
CA LEU A 87 2.21 -1.44 -5.17
C LEU A 87 3.19 -1.09 -6.29
N THR A 88 3.50 0.20 -6.42
CA THR A 88 4.64 0.64 -7.22
C THR A 88 5.95 0.34 -6.48
N GLN A 89 7.09 0.55 -7.14
CA GLN A 89 8.39 0.50 -6.48
C GLN A 89 8.43 1.49 -5.30
N THR A 90 8.01 2.73 -5.54
CA THR A 90 7.93 3.79 -4.51
C THR A 90 7.00 3.41 -3.36
N GLY A 91 5.83 2.85 -3.64
CA GLY A 91 4.90 2.42 -2.57
C GLY A 91 5.42 1.26 -1.75
N THR A 92 6.17 0.34 -2.39
CA THR A 92 6.80 -0.80 -1.72
C THR A 92 7.88 -0.33 -0.75
N GLU A 93 8.74 0.58 -1.18
CA GLU A 93 9.78 1.20 -0.34
C GLU A 93 9.17 2.02 0.80
N ALA A 94 8.17 2.85 0.50
CA ALA A 94 7.48 3.67 1.49
C ALA A 94 6.81 2.80 2.57
N TYR A 95 6.15 1.70 2.19
CA TYR A 95 5.56 0.76 3.14
C TYR A 95 6.63 0.10 4.02
N ALA A 96 7.73 -0.38 3.43
CA ALA A 96 8.81 -1.01 4.18
C ALA A 96 9.45 -0.05 5.19
N GLN A 97 9.70 1.19 4.79
CA GLN A 97 10.21 2.23 5.68
C GLN A 97 9.22 2.60 6.78
N HIS A 98 7.92 2.68 6.46
CA HIS A 98 6.87 2.94 7.44
C HIS A 98 6.77 1.85 8.50
N VAL A 99 6.84 0.57 8.10
CA VAL A 99 6.85 -0.56 9.05
C VAL A 99 8.13 -0.56 9.90
N ALA A 100 9.29 -0.24 9.32
CA ALA A 100 10.53 -0.11 10.08
C ALA A 100 10.45 1.02 11.12
N ALA A 101 9.82 2.15 10.79
CA ALA A 101 9.53 3.22 11.73
C ALA A 101 8.65 2.77 12.90
N LEU A 102 7.53 2.08 12.60
CA LEU A 102 6.64 1.55 13.63
C LEU A 102 7.38 0.59 14.56
N LYS A 103 8.21 -0.31 14.03
CA LYS A 103 9.01 -1.26 14.83
C LYS A 103 9.99 -0.54 15.76
N ALA A 104 10.76 0.41 15.22
CA ALA A 104 11.71 1.19 16.01
C ALA A 104 11.03 1.98 17.14
N MET A 105 9.79 2.44 16.94
CA MET A 105 8.99 3.10 17.98
C MET A 105 8.52 2.14 19.09
N THR A 106 8.22 0.88 18.75
CA THR A 106 7.69 -0.11 19.70
C THR A 106 8.75 -0.91 20.43
N GLU A 107 9.94 -1.05 19.86
CA GLU A 107 11.03 -1.86 20.42
C GLU A 107 11.77 -1.15 21.57
N GLY A 108 11.53 0.14 21.77
CA GLY A 108 12.23 0.95 22.77
C GLY A 108 13.69 1.20 22.34
N SER A 109 14.10 2.47 22.28
CA SER A 109 15.50 2.80 22.04
C SER A 109 16.37 2.48 23.24
#